data_AF-B2IW08-F1
#
_entry.id   AF-B2IW08-F1
#
_cell.length_a   1.000
_cell.length_b   1.000
_cell.length_c   1.000
_cell.angle_alpha   90.00
_cell.angle_beta   90.00
_cell.angle_gamma   90.00
#
_symmetry.space_group_name_H-M   'P 1'
#
loop_
_entity.id
_entity.type
_entity.pdbx_description
1 polymer ?
#
loop_
_entity_poly.entity_id
_entity_poly.type
_entity_poly.pdbx_seq_one_letter_code
_entity_poly.pdbx_strand_id
1 'polypeptide(L)' 'MSSPAIATVIKMMESLSEDVQERVAEHLREYLEDLQDELKWSKSFKKTQQQLIASAQSAKREIAKGLAKPMNYENL' A
#
# COMPACT_ATOMS: atom_id res chain seq x y z
N MET A 1 -1.64 20.80 -19.38
CA MET A 1 -2.61 20.00 -20.17
C MET A 1 -2.73 18.63 -19.53
N SER A 2 -3.89 17.99 -19.64
CA SER A 2 -4.08 16.60 -19.20
C SER A 2 -3.25 15.65 -20.06
N SER A 3 -2.80 14.52 -19.52
CA SER A 3 -2.09 13.51 -20.31
C SER A 3 -3.06 12.84 -21.31
N PRO A 4 -2.57 12.28 -22.43
CA PRO A 4 -3.42 11.54 -23.36
C PRO A 4 -4.21 10.41 -22.68
N ALA A 5 -3.61 9.74 -21.70
CA ALA A 5 -4.26 8.69 -20.93
C ALA A 5 -5.48 9.21 -20.14
N ILE A 6 -5.36 10.36 -19.45
CA ILE A 6 -6.48 10.94 -18.71
C ILE A 6 -7.59 11.37 -19.67
N ALA A 7 -7.24 11.98 -20.81
CA ALA A 7 -8.22 12.37 -21.82
C ALA A 7 -9.02 11.16 -22.35
N THR A 8 -8.35 10.02 -22.56
CA THR A 8 -9.02 8.77 -22.98
C THR A 8 -9.99 8.26 -21.91
N VAL A 9 -9.58 8.25 -20.63
CA VAL A 9 -10.45 7.81 -19.53
C VAL A 9 -11.69 8.69 -19.44
N ILE A 10 -11.54 10.02 -19.56
CA ILE A 10 -12.69 10.94 -19.57
C ILE A 10 -13.66 10.60 -20.71
N LYS A 11 -13.17 10.44 -21.94
CA LYS A 11 -14.03 10.07 -23.08
C LYS A 11 -14.72 8.73 -22.91
N MET A 12 -14.05 7.75 -22.30
CA MET A 12 -14.67 6.46 -21.99
C MET A 12 -15.82 6.64 -21.00
N MET A 13 -15.63 7.44 -19.94
CA MET A 13 -16.69 7.74 -18.97
C MET A 13 -17.87 8.46 -19.61
N GLU A 14 -17.62 9.48 -20.44
CA GLU A 14 -18.65 10.26 -21.15
C GLU A 14 -19.57 9.40 -22.05
N SER A 15 -19.09 8.23 -22.50
CA SER A 15 -19.88 7.30 -23.34
C SER A 15 -20.87 6.43 -22.56
N LEU A 16 -20.83 6.44 -21.23
CA LEU A 16 -21.65 5.61 -20.36
C LEU A 16 -22.89 6.38 -19.87
N SER A 17 -23.94 5.67 -19.47
CA SER A 17 -25.07 6.28 -18.76
C SER A 17 -24.65 6.75 -17.37
N GLU A 18 -25.35 7.74 -16.82
CA GLU A 18 -24.99 8.40 -15.56
C GLU A 18 -24.88 7.42 -14.38
N ASP A 19 -25.79 6.45 -14.28
CA ASP A 19 -25.75 5.40 -13.25
C ASP A 19 -24.49 4.52 -13.35
N VAL A 20 -24.03 4.25 -14.57
CA VAL A 20 -22.80 3.48 -14.81
C VAL A 20 -21.57 4.35 -14.55
N GLN A 21 -21.60 5.64 -14.89
CA GLN A 21 -20.53 6.59 -14.59
C GLN A 21 -20.28 6.67 -13.08
N GLU A 22 -21.33 6.78 -12.27
CA GLU A 22 -21.22 6.83 -10.81
C GLU A 22 -20.57 5.56 -10.24
N ARG A 23 -21.01 4.39 -10.71
CA ARG A 23 -20.45 3.10 -10.30
C ARG A 23 -18.97 2.94 -10.67
N VAL A 24 -18.60 3.35 -11.89
CA VAL A 24 -17.19 3.31 -12.31
C VAL A 24 -16.36 4.30 -11.50
N ALA A 25 -16.89 5.49 -11.21
CA ALA A 25 -16.21 6.48 -10.39
C ALA A 25 -15.95 5.99 -8.96
N GLU A 26 -16.90 5.25 -8.37
CA GLU A 26 -16.72 4.61 -7.06
C GLU A 26 -15.54 3.63 -7.07
N HIS A 27 -15.53 2.67 -8.00
CA HIS A 27 -14.43 1.70 -8.13
C HIS A 27 -13.08 2.36 -8.42
N LEU A 28 -13.06 3.44 -9.20
CA LEU A 28 -11.82 4.19 -9.45
C LEU A 28 -11.30 4.88 -8.19
N ARG A 29 -12.19 5.38 -7.29
CA ARG A 29 -11.75 5.97 -6.02
C ARG A 29 -11.07 4.92 -5.14
N GLU A 30 -11.69 3.76 -4.95
CA GLU A 30 -11.13 2.64 -4.17
C GLU A 30 -9.76 2.23 -4.73
N TYR A 31 -9.68 2.01 -6.05
CA TYR A 31 -8.43 1.64 -6.71
C TYR A 31 -7.33 2.69 -6.53
N LEU A 32 -7.67 3.98 -6.58
CA LEU A 32 -6.70 5.05 -6.36
C LEU A 32 -6.24 5.14 -4.90
N GLU A 33 -7.10 4.84 -3.94
CA GLU A 33 -6.73 4.76 -2.51
C GLU A 33 -5.74 3.62 -2.28
N ASP A 34 -6.02 2.43 -2.81
CA ASP A 34 -5.11 1.29 -2.73
C ASP A 34 -3.73 1.61 -3.32
N LEU A 35 -3.69 2.22 -4.52
CA LEU A 35 -2.44 2.64 -5.14
C LEU A 35 -1.67 3.66 -4.29
N GLN A 36 -2.37 4.60 -3.64
CA GLN A 36 -1.72 5.58 -2.77
C GLN A 36 -1.10 4.91 -1.54
N ASP A 37 -1.78 3.93 -0.97
CA ASP A 37 -1.29 3.19 0.18
C ASP A 37 -0.11 2.29 -0.17
N GLU A 38 -0.14 1.61 -1.31
CA GLU A 38 1.02 0.88 -1.83
C GLU A 38 2.23 1.80 -2.06
N LEU A 39 2.01 3.00 -2.59
CA LEU A 39 3.07 3.99 -2.78
C LEU A 39 3.65 4.48 -1.45
N LYS A 40 2.81 4.70 -0.44
CA LYS A 40 3.26 5.05 0.92
C LYS A 40 4.07 3.89 1.50
N TRP A 41 3.57 2.66 1.40
CA TRP A 41 4.26 1.46 1.86
C TRP A 41 5.63 1.30 1.20
N SER A 42 5.70 1.37 -0.12
CA SER A 42 6.95 1.24 -0.89
C SER A 42 7.98 2.29 -0.50
N LYS A 43 7.56 3.55 -0.34
CA LYS A 43 8.44 4.63 0.13
C LYS A 43 8.95 4.39 1.55
N SER A 44 8.09 3.98 2.46
CA SER A 44 8.45 3.67 3.86
C SER A 44 9.39 2.48 3.95
N PHE A 45 9.08 1.40 3.22
CA PHE A 45 9.90 0.20 3.18
C PHE A 45 11.28 0.48 2.58
N LYS A 46 11.37 1.20 1.45
CA LYS A 46 12.65 1.55 0.84
C LYS A 46 13.58 2.31 1.80
N LYS A 47 13.02 3.13 2.69
CA LYS A 47 13.79 3.87 3.72
C LYS A 47 14.21 2.97 4.89
N THR A 48 13.40 1.98 5.27
CA THR A 48 13.56 1.21 6.52
C THR A 48 14.09 -0.20 6.31
N GLN A 49 14.19 -0.69 5.07
CA GLN A 49 14.53 -2.08 4.73
C GLN A 49 15.82 -2.56 5.41
N GLN A 50 16.88 -1.76 5.41
CA GLN A 50 18.15 -2.14 6.04
C GLN A 50 18.02 -2.29 7.56
N GLN A 51 17.26 -1.39 8.20
CA GLN A 51 17.00 -1.47 9.64
C GLN A 51 16.13 -2.68 9.99
N LEU A 52 15.14 -3.01 9.15
CA LEU A 52 14.33 -4.22 9.31
C LEU A 52 15.19 -5.49 9.21
N ILE A 53 16.10 -5.55 8.22
CA ILE A 53 17.05 -6.68 8.07
C ILE A 53 17.94 -6.79 9.32
N ALA A 54 18.54 -5.69 9.76
CA ALA A 54 19.40 -5.67 10.93
C ALA A 54 18.65 -6.11 12.20
N SER A 55 17.42 -5.64 12.38
CA SER A 55 16.56 -6.00 13.51
C SER A 55 16.21 -7.48 13.48
N ALA A 56 15.83 -8.03 12.31
CA ALA A 56 15.55 -9.45 12.15
C ALA A 56 16.79 -10.33 12.43
N GLN A 57 17.97 -9.90 11.99
CA GLN A 57 19.23 -10.59 12.30
C GLN A 57 19.59 -10.52 13.79
N SER A 58 19.30 -9.40 14.47
CA SER A 58 19.49 -9.28 15.92
C SER A 58 18.56 -10.23 16.66
N ALA A 59 17.27 -10.23 16.32
CA ALA A 59 16.27 -11.11 16.92
C ALA A 59 16.66 -12.59 16.77
N LYS A 60 17.13 -13.01 15.58
CA LYS A 60 17.65 -14.37 15.37
C LYS A 60 18.81 -14.71 16.30
N ARG A 61 19.75 -13.78 16.52
CA ARG A 61 20.89 -13.97 17.43
C ARG A 61 20.44 -14.04 18.90
N GLU A 62 19.48 -13.23 19.29
CA GLU A 62 18.92 -13.26 20.66
C GLU A 62 18.17 -14.56 20.94
N ILE A 63 17.38 -15.06 19.98
CA ILE A 63 16.74 -16.37 20.06
C ILE A 63 17.79 -17.47 20.24
N ALA A 64 18.84 -17.47 19.41
CA ALA A 64 19.91 -18.47 19.51
C ALA A 64 20.68 -18.42 20.84
N LYS A 65 20.74 -17.25 21.49
CA LYS A 65 21.33 -17.06 22.82
C LYS A 65 20.35 -17.37 23.98
N GLY A 66 19.11 -17.74 23.69
CA GLY A 66 18.08 -17.98 24.70
C GLY A 66 17.57 -16.71 25.39
N LEU A 67 17.80 -15.53 24.81
CA LEU A 67 17.39 -14.23 25.37
C LEU A 67 15.98 -13.81 24.95
N ALA A 68 15.41 -14.46 23.92
CA ALA A 68 14.10 -14.12 23.41
C ALA A 68 12.97 -14.61 24.32
N LYS A 69 11.91 -13.80 24.43
CA LYS A 69 10.67 -14.15 25.12
C LYS A 69 9.52 -14.20 24.12
N PRO A 70 8.50 -15.06 24.34
CA PRO A 70 7.27 -15.02 23.55
C PRO A 70 6.63 -13.63 23.56
N MET A 71 6.10 -13.24 22.41
CA MET A 71 5.35 -11.98 22.29
C MET A 71 4.10 -12.06 23.15
N ASN A 72 3.92 -11.09 24.06
CA ASN A 72 2.72 -10.99 24.89
C ASN A 72 1.68 -10.13 24.17
N TYR A 73 0.62 -10.76 23.68
CA TYR A 73 -0.43 -10.10 22.92
C TYR A 73 -1.37 -9.23 23.77
N GLU A 74 -1.37 -9.38 25.10
CA GLU A 74 -2.22 -8.57 25.98
C GLU A 74 -1.73 -7.12 26.16
N ASN A 75 -0.51 -6.81 25.71
CA ASN A 75 0.14 -5.50 25.87
C ASN A 75 0.47 -4.82 24.52
N LEU A 76 -0.23 -5.18 23.45
CA LEU A 76 -0.03 -4.63 22.09
C LEU A 76 -0.80 -3.33 21.86
#